data_AF-D9CI35-F1
#
_entry.id   AF-D9CI35-F1
#
_cell.length_a   1.000
_cell.length_b   1.000
_cell.length_c   1.000
_cell.angle_alpha   90.00
_cell.angle_beta   90.00
_cell.angle_gamma   90.00
#
_symmetry.space_group_name_H-M   'P 1'
#
loop_
_entity.id
_entity.type
_entity.pdbx_description
1 polymer ?
#
loop_
_entity_poly.entity_id
_entity_poly.type
_entity_poly.pdbx_seq_one_letter_code
_entity_poly.pdbx_strand_id
1 'polypeptide(L)'
;DFDWEYPASQGIGCNTISTKSDTANFLSFIQELRRDSLGATLTPSAATAISPFVGADGKPSADVSQFSKLLNHIAIMNYDIWGPWSATVGPNAPL
;
A
#
# COMPACT_ATOMS: atom_id res chain seq x y z
N ASP A 1 11.21 5.01 -2.55
CA ASP A 1 10.33 3.87 -2.27
C ASP A 1 9.36 4.28 -1.17
N PHE A 2 8.07 3.99 -1.34
CA PHE A 2 7.02 4.34 -0.38
C PHE A 2 6.58 3.11 0.39
N ASP A 3 6.74 3.14 1.71
CA ASP A 3 6.42 2.02 2.58
C ASP A 3 5.41 2.47 3.65
N TRP A 4 4.18 2.75 3.21
CA TRP A 4 3.08 3.13 4.11
C TRP A 4 2.27 1.88 4.47
N GLU A 5 2.30 1.51 5.76
CA GLU A 5 1.56 0.38 6.32
C GLU A 5 0.43 0.81 7.28
N TYR A 6 -0.83 0.93 6.83
CA TYR A 6 -1.30 0.85 5.45
C TYR A 6 -2.27 2.01 5.19
N PRO A 7 -2.37 2.52 3.95
CA PRO A 7 -3.44 3.43 3.59
C PRO A 7 -4.80 2.77 3.86
N ALA A 8 -5.65 3.42 4.65
CA ALA A 8 -7.02 2.99 4.94
C ALA A 8 -7.14 1.61 5.64
N SER A 9 -6.05 1.04 6.15
CA SER A 9 -6.05 -0.23 6.87
C SER A 9 -5.09 -0.18 8.05
N GLN A 10 -5.44 -0.87 9.13
CA GLN A 10 -4.64 -0.86 10.34
C GLN A 10 -3.38 -1.72 10.15
N GLY A 11 -2.21 -1.12 10.35
CA GLY A 11 -0.94 -1.82 10.50
C GLY A 11 -0.65 -2.18 11.96
N ILE A 12 0.61 -2.41 12.31
CA ILE A 12 1.01 -2.61 13.71
C ILE A 12 0.81 -1.31 14.51
N GLY A 13 0.23 -1.42 15.70
CA GLY A 13 0.11 -0.31 16.64
C GLY A 13 -1.19 0.48 16.49
N CYS A 14 -1.13 1.80 16.71
CA CYS A 14 -2.28 2.69 16.88
C CYS A 14 -2.38 3.77 15.79
N ASN A 15 -2.08 3.40 14.54
CA ASN A 15 -2.13 4.32 13.40
C ASN A 15 -3.49 5.05 13.33
N THR A 16 -3.43 6.35 13.04
CA THR A 16 -4.63 7.09 12.65
C THR A 16 -4.93 6.76 11.20
N ILE A 17 -6.10 6.18 10.94
CA ILE A 17 -6.54 5.78 9.62
C ILE A 17 -7.72 6.63 9.16
N SER A 18 -7.73 7.00 7.89
CA SER A 18 -8.90 7.55 7.21
C SER A 18 -9.28 6.64 6.06
N THR A 19 -10.23 5.74 6.34
CA THR A 19 -10.73 4.76 5.35
C THR A 19 -11.25 5.42 4.08
N LYS A 20 -11.77 6.65 4.16
CA LYS A 20 -12.32 7.37 3.00
C LYS A 20 -11.28 8.09 2.14
N SER A 21 -10.10 8.43 2.69
CA SER A 21 -9.19 9.37 2.02
C SER A 21 -7.76 8.89 1.87
N ASP A 22 -7.25 7.97 2.70
CA ASP A 22 -5.82 7.64 2.71
C ASP A 22 -5.33 7.16 1.34
N THR A 23 -6.02 6.17 0.75
CA THR A 23 -5.67 5.64 -0.57
C THR A 23 -5.78 6.69 -1.68
N ALA A 24 -6.82 7.52 -1.65
CA ALA A 24 -7.01 8.59 -2.64
C ALA A 24 -5.94 9.68 -2.52
N ASN A 25 -5.58 10.05 -1.29
CA ASN A 25 -4.53 11.02 -1.00
C ASN A 25 -3.16 10.48 -1.40
N PHE A 26 -2.89 9.19 -1.14
CA PHE A 26 -1.64 8.56 -1.57
C PHE A 26 -1.51 8.56 -3.09
N LEU A 27 -2.58 8.21 -3.82
CA LEU A 27 -2.59 8.31 -5.28
C LEU A 27 -2.34 9.74 -5.75
N SER A 28 -3.03 10.72 -5.15
CA SER A 28 -2.88 12.14 -5.49
C SER A 28 -1.46 12.63 -5.26
N PHE A 29 -0.83 12.23 -4.17
CA PHE A 29 0.56 12.57 -3.88
C PHE A 29 1.52 12.05 -4.95
N ILE A 30 1.37 10.80 -5.41
CA ILE A 30 2.22 10.25 -6.47
C ILE A 30 1.95 10.97 -7.80
N GLN A 31 0.70 11.37 -8.08
CA GLN A 31 0.38 12.19 -9.24
C GLN A 31 1.08 13.55 -9.20
N GLU A 32 1.06 14.25 -8.06
CA GLU A 32 1.80 15.52 -7.90
C GLU A 32 3.31 15.32 -8.04
N LEU A 33 3.85 14.24 -7.47
CA LEU A 33 5.27 13.90 -7.63
C LEU A 33 5.63 13.74 -9.11
N ARG A 34 4.78 13.10 -9.92
CA ARG A 34 5.02 12.94 -11.36
C ARG A 34 4.84 14.22 -12.17
N ARG A 35 4.12 15.22 -11.65
CA ARG A 35 4.00 16.55 -12.30
C ARG A 35 5.24 17.40 -12.09
N ASP A 36 5.97 17.19 -10.99
CA ASP A 36 7.23 17.86 -10.76
C ASP A 36 8.31 17.37 -11.75
N SER A 37 9.11 18.32 -12.27
CA SER A 37 10.13 18.03 -13.28
C SER A 37 11.23 17.08 -12.79
N LEU A 38 11.62 17.18 -11.52
CA LEU A 38 12.58 16.27 -10.91
C LEU A 38 11.89 14.93 -10.57
N GLY A 39 10.69 14.99 -9.99
CA GLY A 39 9.90 13.81 -9.65
C GLY A 39 9.56 12.92 -10.86
N ALA A 40 9.38 13.50 -12.04
CA ALA A 40 9.20 12.79 -13.30
C ALA A 40 10.42 11.92 -13.68
N THR A 41 11.64 12.32 -13.27
CA THR A 41 12.88 11.56 -13.53
C THR A 41 13.14 10.44 -12.53
N LEU A 42 12.41 10.41 -11.42
CA LEU A 42 12.59 9.40 -10.39
C LEU A 42 12.03 8.04 -10.83
N THR A 43 12.48 7.01 -10.13
CA THR A 43 11.95 5.63 -10.23
C THR A 43 11.15 5.29 -8.95
N PRO A 44 9.99 5.94 -8.70
CA PRO A 44 9.20 5.68 -7.52
C PRO A 44 8.63 4.26 -7.52
N SER A 45 8.43 3.76 -6.32
CA SER A 45 7.90 2.44 -6.02
C SER A 45 7.13 2.47 -4.73
N ALA A 46 6.33 1.45 -4.49
CA ALA A 46 5.66 1.28 -3.22
C ALA A 46 5.65 -0.18 -2.77
N ALA A 47 5.86 -0.41 -1.47
CA ALA A 47 5.49 -1.64 -0.83
C ALA A 47 3.98 -1.64 -0.52
N THR A 48 3.33 -2.79 -0.57
CA THR A 48 1.89 -2.92 -0.30
C THR A 48 1.55 -4.24 0.36
N ALA A 49 0.47 -4.25 1.13
CA ALA A 49 -0.10 -5.49 1.68
C ALA A 49 -0.53 -6.45 0.56
N ILE A 50 -0.69 -7.73 0.89
CA ILE A 50 -1.29 -8.73 0.00
C ILE A 50 -2.73 -8.37 -0.44
N SER A 51 -3.40 -7.51 0.33
CA SER A 51 -4.66 -6.85 -0.02
C SER A 51 -4.40 -5.36 -0.24
N PRO A 52 -4.03 -4.94 -1.45
CA PRO A 52 -3.47 -3.62 -1.67
C PRO A 52 -4.51 -2.49 -1.58
N PHE A 53 -4.04 -1.33 -1.11
CA PHE A 53 -4.69 -0.02 -1.21
C PHE A 53 -6.20 -0.04 -0.92
N VAL A 54 -6.57 -0.21 0.35
CA VAL A 54 -7.99 -0.31 0.75
C VAL A 54 -8.79 0.92 0.27
N GLY A 55 -9.86 0.68 -0.47
CA GLY A 55 -10.71 1.72 -1.04
C GLY A 55 -11.60 2.41 -0.01
N ALA A 56 -12.29 3.47 -0.44
CA ALA A 56 -13.21 4.23 0.41
C ALA A 56 -14.39 3.40 0.95
N ASP A 57 -14.65 2.23 0.36
CA ASP A 57 -15.63 1.25 0.80
C ASP A 57 -15.10 0.28 1.88
N GLY A 58 -13.85 0.45 2.30
CA GLY A 58 -13.17 -0.40 3.29
C GLY A 58 -12.76 -1.76 2.75
N LYS A 59 -12.80 -1.98 1.43
CA LYS A 59 -12.39 -3.24 0.80
C LYS A 59 -11.06 -3.08 0.08
N PRO A 60 -10.27 -4.15 -0.09
CA PRO A 60 -9.10 -4.12 -0.94
C PRO A 60 -9.46 -3.62 -2.34
N SER A 61 -8.61 -2.78 -2.94
CA SER A 61 -8.88 -2.25 -4.27
C SER A 61 -8.91 -3.37 -5.31
N ALA A 62 -10.01 -3.47 -6.05
CA ALA A 62 -10.12 -4.40 -7.18
C ALA A 62 -9.35 -3.91 -8.43
N ASP A 63 -9.07 -2.60 -8.49
CA ASP A 63 -8.31 -1.97 -9.57
C ASP A 63 -7.22 -1.06 -8.98
N VAL A 64 -5.96 -1.39 -9.26
CA VAL A 64 -4.78 -0.61 -8.87
C VAL A 64 -4.08 0.02 -10.08
N SER A 65 -4.73 0.02 -11.25
CA SER A 65 -4.15 0.46 -12.52
C SER A 65 -3.64 1.90 -12.47
N GLN A 66 -4.32 2.79 -11.74
CA GLN A 66 -3.89 4.18 -11.57
C GLN A 66 -2.52 4.27 -10.86
N PHE A 67 -2.27 3.43 -9.85
CA PHE A 67 -0.96 3.34 -9.21
C PHE A 67 0.09 2.77 -10.16
N SER A 68 -0.25 1.72 -10.93
CA SER A 68 0.69 1.10 -11.88
C SER A 68 1.17 2.03 -13.00
N LYS A 69 0.38 3.04 -13.37
CA LYS A 69 0.77 4.05 -14.36
C LYS A 69 1.80 5.04 -13.82
N LEU A 70 1.89 5.16 -12.50
CA LEU A 70 2.68 6.18 -11.82
C LEU A 70 3.88 5.62 -11.09
N LEU A 71 3.81 4.38 -10.61
CA LEU A 71 4.91 3.66 -9.94
C LEU A 71 5.65 2.79 -10.96
N ASN A 72 6.97 2.68 -10.80
CA ASN A 72 7.80 1.80 -11.64
C ASN A 72 7.74 0.35 -11.17
N HIS A 73 7.57 0.12 -9.87
CA HIS A 73 7.36 -1.20 -9.31
C HIS A 73 6.51 -1.14 -8.05
N ILE A 74 5.80 -2.24 -7.79
CA ILE A 74 5.06 -2.46 -6.55
C ILE A 74 5.65 -3.73 -5.93
N ALA A 75 6.16 -3.60 -4.71
CA ALA A 75 6.65 -4.72 -3.91
C ALA A 75 5.50 -5.24 -3.04
N ILE A 76 5.02 -6.45 -3.31
CA ILE A 76 3.99 -7.07 -2.48
C ILE A 76 4.68 -7.67 -1.26
N MET A 77 4.27 -7.23 -0.07
CA MET A 77 4.73 -7.78 1.19
C MET A 77 4.04 -9.11 1.47
N ASN A 78 4.39 -10.14 0.67
CA ASN A 78 3.91 -11.51 0.83
C ASN A 78 4.64 -12.22 1.98
N TYR A 79 4.53 -11.65 3.17
CA TYR A 79 5.08 -12.16 4.42
C TYR A 79 4.25 -11.58 5.58
N ASP A 80 4.59 -11.94 6.81
CA ASP A 80 3.87 -11.55 8.03
C ASP A 80 2.42 -12.05 8.06
N ILE A 81 2.13 -13.15 7.37
CA ILE A 81 0.81 -13.77 7.34
C ILE A 81 0.54 -14.57 8.64
N TRP A 82 1.58 -15.25 9.16
CA TRP A 82 1.56 -15.91 10.47
C TRP A 82 2.76 -15.51 11.31
N GLY A 83 2.54 -15.20 12.58
CA GLY A 83 3.58 -14.84 13.52
C GLY A 83 3.17 -15.05 14.97
N PRO A 84 3.92 -14.52 15.94
CA PRO A 84 3.59 -14.62 17.37
C PRO A 84 2.22 -14.05 17.76
N TRP A 85 1.61 -13.23 16.91
CA TRP A 85 0.26 -12.67 17.07
C TRP A 85 -0.86 -13.64 16.67
N SER A 86 -0.54 -14.74 15.97
CA SER A 86 -1.51 -15.72 15.50
C SER A 86 -1.92 -16.71 16.61
N ALA A 87 -3.19 -17.14 16.62
CA ALA A 87 -3.69 -18.11 17.59
C ALA A 87 -3.12 -19.54 17.39
N THR A 88 -2.61 -19.84 16.19
CA THR A 88 -2.02 -21.14 15.83
C THR A 88 -0.75 -20.93 14.99
N VAL A 89 0.09 -21.96 14.93
CA VAL A 89 1.28 -21.96 14.07
C VAL A 89 0.86 -22.08 12.60
N GLY A 90 1.49 -21.28 11.74
CA GLY A 90 1.31 -21.33 10.29
C GLY A 90 2.52 -20.74 9.56
N PRO A 91 2.56 -20.82 8.22
CA PRO A 91 3.68 -20.33 7.42
C PRO A 91 3.70 -18.79 7.39
N ASN A 92 4.84 -18.16 7.68
CA ASN A 92 4.94 -16.69 7.63
C ASN A 92 4.67 -16.10 6.22
N ALA A 93 5.13 -16.81 5.18
CA ALA A 93 5.10 -16.37 3.79
C ALA A 93 4.74 -17.55 2.85
N PRO A 94 3.46 -17.99 2.82
CA PRO A 94 3.02 -19.01 1.88
C PRO A 94 3.04 -18.50 0.43
N LEU A 95 3.11 -19.42 -0.53
CA LEU A 95 2.99 -19.12 -1.97
C LEU A 95 1.52 -19.04 -2.41
#